data_AF-A0A2D4EVX6-F1
#
_entry.id   AF-A0A2D4EVX6-F1
#
_cell.length_a   1.000
_cell.length_b   1.000
_cell.length_c   1.000
_cell.angle_alpha   90.00
_cell.angle_beta   90.00
_cell.angle_gamma   90.00
#
_symmetry.space_group_name_H-M   'P 1'
#
loop_
_entity.id
_entity.type
_entity.pdbx_description
1 polymer ?
#
loop_
_entity_poly.entity_id
_entity_poly.type
_entity_poly.pdbx_seq_one_letter_code
_entity_poly.pdbx_strand_id
1 'polypeptide(L)'
;IYSEDLTAVRQEDTFSDETGYTEECSVTEMLYHMAAYFKSVKVRLGTQIPLIIHLYMFKDFAERLQNEMMQLLQSGDELEDLFHEGRDVVSLRNSLKERIERLRKARQLLKKFLFK
;
A
#
# COMPACT_ATOMS: atom_id res chain seq x y z
N ILE A 1 -0.02 9.87 -26.76
CA ILE A 1 -1.09 8.89 -26.48
C ILE A 1 -2.21 8.96 -27.53
N TYR A 2 -3.19 9.89 -27.45
CA TYR A 2 -4.30 9.92 -28.43
C TYR A 2 -3.87 10.08 -29.89
N SER A 3 -2.95 11.01 -30.18
CA SER A 3 -2.45 11.22 -31.55
C SER A 3 -1.67 10.01 -32.09
N GLU A 4 -1.00 9.26 -31.22
CA GLU A 4 -0.22 8.07 -31.59
C GLU A 4 -1.16 6.86 -31.80
N ASP A 5 -2.20 6.76 -30.97
CA ASP A 5 -3.26 5.77 -31.11
C ASP A 5 -4.06 5.97 -32.39
N LEU A 6 -4.36 7.21 -32.77
CA LEU A 6 -5.05 7.52 -34.03
C LEU A 6 -4.24 7.12 -35.26
N THR A 7 -2.92 7.35 -35.25
CA THR A 7 -2.03 6.92 -36.34
C THR A 7 -1.88 5.41 -36.40
N ALA A 8 -1.94 4.71 -35.26
CA ALA A 8 -1.86 3.25 -35.21
C ALA A 8 -3.13 2.59 -35.76
N VAL A 9 -4.32 3.09 -35.41
CA VAL A 9 -5.58 2.52 -35.92
C VAL A 9 -5.73 2.73 -37.43
N ARG A 10 -5.28 3.89 -37.96
CA ARG A 10 -5.31 4.15 -39.41
C ARG A 10 -4.35 3.28 -40.23
N GLN A 11 -3.27 2.76 -39.61
CA GLN A 11 -2.31 1.88 -40.28
C GLN A 11 -2.77 0.41 -40.32
N GLU A 12 -3.72 0.01 -39.48
CA GLU A 12 -4.24 -1.37 -39.44
C GLU A 12 -5.24 -1.65 -40.58
N ASP A 13 -5.92 -0.61 -41.11
CA ASP A 13 -7.03 -0.73 -42.08
C ASP A 13 -6.68 -0.38 -43.55
N THR A 14 -5.40 -0.34 -43.94
CA THR A 14 -5.04 -0.23 -45.37
C THR A 14 -5.31 -1.53 -46.12
N PHE A 15 -6.59 -1.85 -46.38
CA PHE A 15 -7.02 -2.77 -47.41
C PHE A 15 -8.00 -2.07 -48.36
N SER A 16 -7.69 -2.17 -49.65
CA SER A 16 -8.29 -1.52 -50.80
C SER A 16 -9.81 -1.60 -50.86
N ASP A 17 -10.47 -0.47 -51.08
CA ASP A 17 -11.51 -0.43 -52.10
C ASP A 17 -11.47 0.93 -52.80
N GLU A 18 -11.84 0.95 -54.08
CA GLU A 18 -12.00 2.14 -54.93
C GLU A 18 -13.42 2.14 -55.54
N THR A 19 -14.35 2.96 -55.04
CA THR A 19 -15.29 3.89 -55.69
C THR A 19 -16.41 4.36 -54.72
N GLY A 20 -16.47 5.65 -54.32
CA GLY A 20 -17.65 6.25 -53.65
C GLY A 20 -17.46 7.23 -52.45
N TYR A 21 -16.32 7.93 -52.33
CA TYR A 21 -15.69 8.17 -51.02
C TYR A 21 -16.10 9.34 -50.11
N THR A 22 -16.96 10.31 -50.43
CA THR A 22 -17.03 11.52 -49.57
C THR A 22 -17.80 11.34 -48.26
N GLU A 23 -18.94 10.63 -48.25
CA GLU A 23 -19.71 10.38 -47.02
C GLU A 23 -19.18 9.20 -46.21
N GLU A 24 -18.75 8.12 -46.88
CA GLU A 24 -18.14 6.96 -46.23
C GLU A 24 -16.78 7.28 -45.61
N CYS A 25 -15.99 8.18 -46.20
CA CYS A 25 -14.72 8.67 -45.61
C CYS A 25 -14.97 9.47 -44.32
N SER A 26 -16.10 10.18 -44.21
CA SER A 26 -16.45 10.93 -42.99
C SER A 26 -16.84 10.00 -41.83
N VAL A 27 -17.65 8.98 -42.12
CA VAL A 27 -18.07 7.99 -41.12
C VAL A 27 -16.89 7.10 -40.68
N THR A 28 -16.04 6.68 -41.61
CA THR A 28 -14.83 5.89 -41.31
C THR A 28 -13.79 6.69 -40.53
N GLU A 29 -13.59 7.98 -40.84
CA GLU A 29 -12.72 8.85 -40.05
C GLU A 29 -13.24 9.03 -38.62
N MET A 30 -14.57 9.18 -38.45
CA MET A 30 -15.19 9.24 -37.13
C MET A 30 -14.98 7.93 -36.34
N LEU A 31 -15.09 6.77 -36.99
CA LEU A 31 -14.79 5.46 -36.40
C LEU A 31 -13.35 5.37 -35.91
N TYR A 32 -12.37 5.84 -36.70
CA TYR A 32 -10.96 5.89 -36.28
C TYR A 32 -10.75 6.75 -35.03
N HIS A 33 -11.39 7.93 -35.00
CA HIS A 33 -11.33 8.81 -33.82
C HIS A 33 -11.95 8.17 -32.58
N MET A 34 -13.08 7.47 -32.71
CA MET A 34 -13.69 6.74 -31.60
C MET A 34 -12.80 5.59 -31.13
N ALA A 35 -12.26 4.78 -32.04
CA ALA A 35 -11.38 3.66 -31.70
C ALA A 35 -10.12 4.14 -30.96
N ALA A 36 -9.47 5.19 -31.46
CA ALA A 36 -8.32 5.81 -30.80
C ALA A 36 -8.68 6.35 -29.40
N TYR A 37 -9.87 6.94 -29.24
CA TYR A 37 -10.35 7.43 -27.96
C TYR A 37 -10.56 6.28 -26.97
N PHE A 38 -11.25 5.21 -27.39
CA PHE A 38 -11.48 4.03 -26.54
C PHE A 38 -10.17 3.37 -26.12
N LYS A 39 -9.19 3.27 -27.03
CA LYS A 39 -7.86 2.74 -26.72
C LYS A 39 -7.15 3.57 -25.65
N SER A 40 -7.14 4.89 -25.81
CA SER A 40 -6.57 5.83 -24.83
C SER A 40 -7.30 5.77 -23.48
N VAL A 41 -8.63 5.67 -23.46
CA VAL A 41 -9.43 5.55 -22.23
C VAL A 41 -9.17 4.22 -21.53
N LYS A 42 -9.07 3.11 -22.26
CA LYS A 42 -8.78 1.78 -21.71
C LYS A 42 -7.46 1.77 -20.93
N VAL A 43 -6.41 2.34 -21.53
CA VAL A 43 -5.10 2.46 -20.87
C VAL A 43 -5.19 3.35 -19.63
N ARG A 44 -5.88 4.50 -19.74
CA ARG A 44 -6.04 5.44 -18.63
C ARG A 44 -6.84 4.84 -17.47
N LEU A 45 -7.92 4.11 -17.73
CA LEU A 45 -8.69 3.45 -16.68
C LEU A 45 -7.89 2.32 -16.04
N GLY A 46 -7.14 1.55 -16.84
CA GLY A 46 -6.26 0.49 -16.35
C GLY A 46 -5.16 0.96 -15.41
N THR A 47 -4.70 2.21 -15.54
CA THR A 47 -3.69 2.81 -14.64
C THR A 47 -4.32 3.60 -13.50
N GLN A 48 -5.36 4.39 -13.78
CA GLN A 48 -5.94 5.31 -12.81
C GLN A 48 -6.76 4.59 -11.73
N ILE A 49 -7.50 3.52 -12.07
CA ILE A 49 -8.32 2.80 -11.09
C ILE A 49 -7.44 2.17 -10.00
N PRO A 50 -6.37 1.40 -10.33
CA PRO A 50 -5.47 0.88 -9.31
C PRO A 50 -4.78 1.97 -8.48
N LEU A 51 -4.41 3.11 -9.08
CA LEU A 51 -3.81 4.24 -8.36
C LEU A 51 -4.77 4.85 -7.34
N ILE A 52 -6.03 5.05 -7.71
CA ILE A 52 -7.07 5.54 -6.80
C ILE A 52 -7.28 4.55 -5.67
N ILE A 53 -7.45 3.27 -5.99
CA ILE A 53 -7.60 2.21 -4.97
C ILE A 53 -6.39 2.22 -4.02
N HIS A 54 -5.17 2.30 -4.55
CA HIS A 54 -3.97 2.29 -3.73
C HIS A 54 -3.89 3.52 -2.81
N LEU A 55 -4.18 4.71 -3.33
CA LEU A 55 -4.18 5.94 -2.54
C LEU A 55 -5.16 5.84 -1.36
N TYR A 56 -6.42 5.49 -1.64
CA TYR A 56 -7.46 5.45 -0.61
C TYR A 56 -7.31 4.27 0.35
N MET A 57 -6.97 3.08 -0.14
CA MET A 57 -6.89 1.88 0.71
C MET A 57 -5.63 1.85 1.57
N PHE A 58 -4.52 2.45 1.13
CA PHE A 58 -3.26 2.36 1.89
C PHE A 58 -2.90 3.68 2.55
N LYS A 59 -2.89 4.80 1.80
CA LYS A 59 -2.43 6.07 2.36
C LYS A 59 -3.44 6.63 3.35
N ASP A 60 -4.68 6.79 2.92
CA ASP A 60 -5.73 7.35 3.79
C ASP A 60 -6.04 6.42 4.97
N PHE A 61 -6.00 5.09 4.74
CA PHE A 61 -6.17 4.12 5.82
C PHE A 61 -5.03 4.17 6.83
N ALA A 62 -3.76 4.22 6.38
CA ALA A 62 -2.62 4.28 7.29
C ALA A 62 -2.62 5.57 8.11
N GLU A 63 -2.94 6.71 7.49
CA GLU A 63 -3.05 7.99 8.19
C GLU A 63 -4.18 7.98 9.23
N ARG A 64 -5.35 7.45 8.87
CA ARG A 64 -6.47 7.27 9.82
C ARG A 64 -6.08 6.34 10.96
N LEU A 65 -5.49 5.17 10.65
CA LEU A 65 -5.06 4.22 11.66
C LEU A 65 -4.05 4.86 12.63
N GLN A 66 -3.07 5.60 12.11
CA GLN A 66 -2.09 6.29 12.95
C GLN A 66 -2.77 7.33 13.86
N ASN A 67 -3.72 8.09 13.35
CA ASN A 67 -4.46 9.07 14.15
C ASN A 67 -5.31 8.40 15.23
N GLU A 68 -6.01 7.31 14.92
CA GLU A 68 -6.80 6.55 15.89
C GLU A 68 -5.91 5.89 16.95
N MET A 69 -4.77 5.33 16.56
CA MET A 69 -3.77 4.80 17.51
C MET A 69 -3.28 5.90 18.47
N MET A 70 -3.03 7.11 17.96
CA MET A 70 -2.63 8.24 18.80
C MET A 70 -3.73 8.70 19.75
N GLN A 71 -5.00 8.64 19.32
CA GLN A 71 -6.15 8.93 20.19
C GLN A 71 -6.31 7.87 21.28
N LEU A 72 -6.12 6.59 20.95
CA LEU A 72 -6.17 5.49 21.92
C LEU A 72 -5.08 5.61 23.00
N LEU A 73 -3.91 6.16 22.66
CA LEU A 73 -2.86 6.45 23.64
C LEU A 73 -3.20 7.64 24.56
N GLN A 74 -4.15 8.50 24.18
CA GLN A 74 -4.57 9.66 24.97
C GLN A 74 -5.65 9.32 26.00
N SER A 75 -6.44 8.27 25.77
CA SER A 75 -7.40 7.73 26.74
C SER A 75 -6.66 6.97 27.85
N GLY A 76 -6.13 7.73 28.82
CA GLY A 76 -5.23 7.22 29.86
C GLY A 76 -5.81 6.12 30.77
N ASP A 77 -7.12 6.13 31.03
CA ASP A 77 -7.74 5.18 31.97
C ASP A 77 -7.91 3.77 31.36
N GLU A 78 -8.11 3.66 30.04
CA GLU A 78 -8.24 2.36 29.34
C GLU A 78 -6.87 1.80 28.92
N LEU A 79 -5.82 2.59 29.08
CA LEU A 79 -4.48 2.28 28.59
C LEU A 79 -3.78 1.21 29.44
N GLU A 80 -4.00 1.23 30.76
CA GLU A 80 -3.47 0.20 31.66
C GLU A 80 -4.09 -1.18 31.38
N ASP A 81 -5.39 -1.21 31.08
CA ASP A 81 -6.10 -2.43 30.69
C ASP A 81 -5.63 -2.95 29.33
N LEU A 82 -5.42 -2.06 28.35
CA LEU A 82 -4.93 -2.42 27.02
C LEU A 82 -3.48 -2.94 27.05
N PHE A 83 -2.63 -2.38 27.90
CA PHE A 83 -1.24 -2.80 28.05
C PHE A 83 -1.02 -3.90 29.09
N HIS A 84 -2.08 -4.54 29.59
CA HIS A 84 -1.91 -5.70 30.44
C HIS A 84 -1.25 -6.85 29.68
N GLU A 85 0.00 -7.12 30.05
CA GLU A 85 0.75 -8.28 29.57
C GLU A 85 0.00 -9.58 29.91
N GLY A 86 0.01 -10.55 28.98
CA GLY A 86 -0.51 -11.89 29.25
C GLY A 86 0.20 -12.54 30.43
N ARG A 87 -0.55 -13.28 31.28
CA ARG A 87 -0.03 -13.87 32.53
C ARG A 87 1.25 -14.70 32.34
N ASP A 88 1.35 -15.45 31.24
CA ASP A 88 2.52 -16.28 30.96
C ASP A 88 3.78 -15.43 30.70
N VAL A 89 3.61 -14.32 29.98
CA VAL A 89 4.69 -13.35 29.71
C VAL A 89 5.16 -12.70 30.99
N VAL A 90 4.23 -12.30 31.86
CA VAL A 90 4.54 -11.72 33.18
C VAL A 90 5.33 -12.70 34.05
N SER A 91 4.89 -13.96 34.11
CA SER A 91 5.55 -15.02 34.87
C SER A 91 6.97 -15.27 34.36
N LEU A 92 7.13 -15.40 33.04
CA LEU A 92 8.44 -15.59 32.40
C LEU A 92 9.36 -14.40 32.69
N ARG A 93 8.88 -13.17 32.50
CA ARG A 93 9.62 -11.93 32.78
C ARG A 93 10.10 -11.89 34.23
N ASN A 94 9.24 -12.24 35.19
CA ASN A 94 9.58 -12.26 36.61
C ASN A 94 10.65 -13.32 36.91
N SER A 95 10.51 -14.53 36.38
CA SER A 95 11.49 -15.61 36.58
C SER A 95 12.89 -15.25 36.03
N LEU A 96 12.94 -14.57 34.87
CA LEU A 96 14.17 -14.10 34.25
C LEU A 96 14.80 -12.97 35.07
N LYS A 97 14.00 -12.00 35.53
CA LYS A 97 14.46 -10.93 36.42
C LYS A 97 15.09 -11.50 37.70
N GLU A 98 14.44 -12.46 38.34
CA GLU A 98 14.98 -13.13 39.52
C GLU A 98 16.30 -13.84 39.25
N ARG A 99 16.39 -14.55 38.11
CA ARG A 99 17.61 -15.27 37.73
C ARG A 99 18.77 -14.31 37.48
N ILE A 100 18.52 -13.17 36.82
CA ILE A 100 19.50 -12.11 36.62
C ILE A 100 19.99 -11.57 37.97
N GLU A 101 19.07 -11.28 38.90
CA GLU A 101 19.45 -10.79 40.23
C GLU A 101 20.29 -11.81 41.01
N ARG A 102 19.95 -13.10 40.96
CA ARG A 102 20.77 -14.16 41.57
C ARG A 102 22.17 -14.21 40.96
N LEU A 103 22.28 -14.14 39.63
CA LEU A 103 23.57 -14.13 38.93
C LEU A 103 24.39 -12.87 39.25
N ARG A 104 23.73 -11.72 39.35
CA ARG A 104 24.36 -10.44 39.72
C ARG A 104 24.96 -10.50 41.12
N LYS A 105 24.22 -11.06 42.09
CA LYS A 105 24.70 -11.31 43.46
C LYS A 105 25.89 -12.27 43.46
N ALA A 106 25.80 -13.39 42.74
CA ALA A 106 26.89 -14.35 42.63
C ALA A 106 28.16 -13.71 42.05
N ARG A 107 28.03 -12.90 41.00
CA ARG A 107 29.14 -12.14 40.41
C ARG A 107 29.78 -11.17 41.40
N GLN A 108 28.97 -10.47 42.21
CA GLN A 108 29.48 -9.56 43.24
C GLN A 108 30.27 -10.32 44.31
N LEU A 109 29.79 -11.50 44.73
CA LEU A 109 30.50 -12.36 45.68
C LEU A 109 31.81 -12.89 45.09
N LEU A 110 31.80 -13.34 43.84
CA LEU A 110 33.01 -13.77 43.13
C LEU A 110 34.04 -12.64 43.02
N LYS A 111 33.61 -11.42 42.69
CA LYS A 111 34.51 -10.26 42.73
C LYS A 111 35.09 -10.06 44.12
N LYS A 112 34.27 -10.05 45.17
CA LYS A 112 34.75 -9.87 46.56
C LYS A 112 35.75 -10.95 46.97
N PHE A 113 35.58 -12.18 46.49
CA PHE A 113 36.50 -13.28 46.74
C PHE A 113 37.81 -13.15 45.96
N LEU A 114 37.78 -12.64 44.72
CA LEU A 114 38.97 -12.47 43.87
C LEU A 114 39.80 -11.22 44.19
N PHE A 115 39.21 -10.21 44.85
CA PHE A 115 39.90 -8.98 45.28
C PHE A 115 40.32 -9.01 46.77
N LYS A 116 40.18 -10.15 47.43
CA LYS A 116 40.68 -10.42 48.78
C LYS A 116 41.82 -11.43 48.68
#